data_AF-A0A961NN44-F1
#
_entry.id   AF-A0A961NN44-F1
#
_cell.length_a   1.000
_cell.length_b   1.000
_cell.length_c   1.000
_cell.angle_alpha   90.00
_cell.angle_beta   90.00
_cell.angle_gamma   90.00
#
_symmetry.space_group_name_H-M   'P 1'
#
loop_
_entity.id
_entity.type
_entity.pdbx_description
1 polymer ?
#
loop_
_entity_poly.entity_id
_entity_poly.type
_entity_poly.pdbx_seq_one_letter_code
_entity_poly.pdbx_strand_id
1 'polypeptide(L)'
;MNTKLMLTNRIKHTGLLAILIALIPMIGCQEVTTLSLAGFYARPTPPGAVNGAVFMLIQNPGEEAEYLTGAETDICERVEIHETVLEDGTMRMRPLDKLEIPAGDLVELKPGGYHIMLI
;
A
#
# COMPACT_ATOMS: atom_id res chain seq x y z
N MET A 1 73.91 39.59 -13.36
CA MET A 1 73.22 40.76 -12.76
C MET A 1 71.79 40.37 -12.49
N ASN A 2 71.40 40.46 -11.22
CA ASN A 2 70.11 40.04 -10.66
C ASN A 2 68.99 40.95 -11.16
N THR A 3 67.80 40.39 -11.41
CA THR A 3 66.55 40.97 -10.91
C THR A 3 65.43 39.94 -10.90
N LYS A 4 65.00 39.66 -9.67
CA LYS A 4 63.80 38.95 -9.25
C LYS A 4 62.60 39.85 -9.52
N LEU A 5 61.55 39.37 -10.20
CA LEU A 5 60.23 40.00 -10.11
C LEU A 5 59.14 38.92 -10.08
N MET A 6 58.58 38.74 -8.89
CA MET A 6 57.36 37.99 -8.63
C MET A 6 56.18 38.75 -9.24
N LEU A 7 55.43 38.11 -10.12
CA LEU A 7 54.01 38.39 -10.34
C LEU A 7 53.32 37.05 -10.65
N THR A 8 53.08 36.28 -9.59
CA THR A 8 52.14 35.16 -9.61
C THR A 8 50.71 35.68 -9.70
N ASN A 9 49.91 34.94 -10.45
CA ASN A 9 48.45 34.91 -10.49
C ASN A 9 47.80 35.57 -11.73
N ARG A 10 47.88 34.84 -12.86
CA ARG A 10 46.85 34.89 -13.91
C ARG A 10 46.12 33.56 -13.91
N ILE A 11 44.91 33.60 -13.38
CA ILE A 11 43.93 32.51 -13.36
C ILE A 11 43.74 32.02 -14.80
N LYS A 12 44.24 30.82 -15.11
CA LYS A 12 43.94 30.14 -16.38
C LYS A 12 42.63 29.38 -16.17
N HIS A 13 41.52 29.99 -16.57
CA HIS A 13 40.21 29.36 -16.71
C HIS A 13 40.26 28.31 -17.83
N THR A 14 40.86 27.15 -17.58
CA THR A 14 41.04 26.13 -18.63
C THR A 14 41.05 24.70 -18.11
N GLY A 15 40.28 24.39 -17.07
CA GLY A 15 40.21 23.01 -16.59
C GLY A 15 39.35 22.80 -15.37
N LEU A 16 38.05 23.13 -15.44
CA LEU A 16 37.09 22.65 -14.44
C LEU A 16 35.66 22.64 -14.99
N LEU A 17 35.47 22.03 -16.15
CA LEU A 17 34.16 21.77 -16.74
C LEU A 17 34.07 20.29 -17.13
N ALA A 18 34.25 19.38 -16.17
CA ALA A 18 34.15 17.94 -16.46
C ALA A 18 33.75 17.04 -15.28
N ILE A 19 33.50 17.56 -14.08
CA ILE A 19 33.16 16.73 -12.89
C ILE A 19 31.90 17.29 -12.23
N LEU A 20 30.79 17.30 -12.97
CA LEU A 20 29.46 17.55 -12.40
C LEU A 20 28.34 16.86 -13.21
N ILE A 21 28.59 15.64 -13.70
CA ILE A 21 27.59 14.81 -14.42
C ILE A 21 27.62 13.37 -13.88
N ALA A 22 27.63 13.20 -12.56
CA ALA A 22 27.59 11.87 -11.94
C ALA A 22 26.71 11.82 -10.69
N LEU A 23 25.66 12.63 -10.65
CA LEU A 23 24.60 12.53 -9.65
C LEU A 23 23.24 12.53 -10.36
N ILE A 24 23.03 11.57 -11.25
CA ILE A 24 21.69 11.23 -11.69
C ILE A 24 21.11 10.43 -10.52
N PRO A 25 20.11 10.93 -9.76
CA PRO A 25 19.38 10.04 -8.88
C PRO A 25 18.74 8.97 -9.76
N MET A 26 19.06 7.69 -9.50
CA MET A 26 18.24 6.59 -9.99
C MET A 26 16.83 6.81 -9.44
N ILE A 27 16.01 7.52 -10.20
CA ILE A 27 14.57 7.54 -9.99
C ILE A 27 14.15 6.14 -10.41
N GLY A 28 14.03 5.25 -9.42
CA GLY A 28 13.39 3.97 -9.60
C GLY A 28 11.99 4.24 -10.15
N CYS A 29 11.69 3.61 -11.28
CA CYS A 29 10.32 3.55 -11.77
C CYS A 29 9.56 2.67 -10.78
N GLN A 30 8.90 3.29 -9.80
CA GLN A 30 7.96 2.58 -8.92
C GLN A 30 6.79 2.15 -9.82
N GLU A 31 6.73 0.87 -10.18
CA GLU A 31 5.52 0.32 -10.79
C GLU A 31 4.43 0.38 -9.72
N VAL A 32 3.45 1.27 -9.92
CA VAL A 32 2.26 1.33 -9.07
C VAL A 32 1.44 0.08 -9.36
N THR A 33 1.72 -0.99 -8.63
CA THR A 33 0.90 -2.19 -8.67
C THR A 33 -0.47 -1.83 -8.09
N THR A 34 -1.50 -1.91 -8.92
CA THR A 34 -2.87 -1.68 -8.48
C THR A 34 -3.49 -3.03 -8.09
N LEU A 35 -4.06 -3.11 -6.88
CA LEU A 35 -4.83 -4.28 -6.47
C LEU A 35 -6.03 -4.49 -7.41
N SER A 36 -6.29 -5.74 -7.77
CA SER A 36 -7.46 -6.13 -8.56
C SER A 36 -8.57 -6.59 -7.62
N LEU A 37 -9.75 -5.97 -7.73
CA LEU A 37 -10.92 -6.29 -6.92
C LEU A 37 -12.04 -6.85 -7.80
N ALA A 38 -12.67 -7.96 -7.38
CA ALA A 38 -13.73 -8.60 -8.16
C ALA A 38 -14.80 -9.24 -7.26
N GLY A 39 -15.93 -9.60 -7.88
CA GLY A 39 -16.95 -10.43 -7.23
C GLY A 39 -17.61 -9.78 -6.01
N PHE A 40 -17.80 -8.46 -6.02
CA PHE A 40 -18.44 -7.73 -4.93
C PHE A 40 -19.89 -8.20 -4.72
N TYR A 41 -20.22 -8.55 -3.48
CA TYR A 41 -21.61 -8.73 -3.07
C TYR A 41 -21.80 -8.42 -1.60
N ALA A 42 -23.00 -7.98 -1.24
CA ALA A 42 -23.42 -7.78 0.13
C ALA A 42 -24.48 -8.83 0.50
N ARG A 43 -24.46 -9.31 1.74
CA ARG A 43 -25.54 -10.16 2.24
C ARG A 43 -26.69 -9.27 2.73
N PRO A 44 -27.96 -9.58 2.40
CA PRO A 44 -29.09 -8.88 2.99
C PRO A 44 -29.05 -8.95 4.51
N THR A 45 -29.21 -7.80 5.16
CA THR A 45 -29.25 -7.69 6.61
C THR A 45 -30.46 -8.48 7.14
N PRO A 46 -30.27 -9.45 8.06
CA PRO A 46 -31.38 -10.17 8.66
C PRO A 46 -32.37 -9.24 9.38
N PRO A 47 -33.65 -9.59 9.50
CA PRO A 47 -34.61 -8.79 10.27
C PRO A 47 -34.12 -8.53 11.70
N GLY A 48 -34.01 -7.25 12.08
CA GLY A 48 -33.55 -6.82 13.40
C GLY A 48 -32.04 -6.65 13.55
N ALA A 49 -31.23 -7.02 12.55
CA ALA A 49 -29.83 -6.61 12.49
C ALA A 49 -29.70 -5.21 11.89
N VAL A 50 -28.77 -4.41 12.40
CA VAL A 50 -28.48 -3.06 11.89
C VAL A 50 -27.21 -3.02 11.04
N ASN A 51 -26.33 -4.01 11.20
CA ASN A 51 -25.05 -4.08 10.50
C ASN A 51 -25.14 -4.94 9.24
N GLY A 52 -24.47 -4.51 8.18
CA GLY A 52 -24.32 -5.25 6.92
C GLY A 52 -22.95 -5.94 6.81
N ALA A 53 -22.83 -6.87 5.87
CA ALA A 53 -21.55 -7.50 5.53
C ALA A 53 -21.33 -7.51 4.02
N VAL A 54 -20.12 -7.13 3.60
CA VAL A 54 -19.66 -7.10 2.21
C VAL A 54 -18.51 -8.10 2.01
N PHE A 55 -18.55 -8.75 0.86
CA PHE A 55 -17.67 -9.81 0.44
C PHE A 55 -17.11 -9.49 -0.95
N MET A 56 -15.88 -9.90 -1.20
CA MET A 56 -15.19 -9.64 -2.46
C MET A 56 -13.92 -10.49 -2.57
N LEU A 57 -13.34 -10.48 -3.76
CA LEU A 57 -12.04 -11.05 -4.05
C LEU A 57 -11.02 -9.93 -4.20
N ILE A 58 -9.88 -10.05 -3.53
CA ILE A 58 -8.77 -9.10 -3.62
C ILE A 58 -7.55 -9.85 -4.13
N GLN A 59 -7.01 -9.43 -5.27
CA GLN A 59 -5.80 -10.00 -5.85
C GLN A 59 -4.69 -8.95 -5.85
N ASN A 60 -3.52 -9.35 -5.38
CA ASN A 60 -2.30 -8.55 -5.45
C ASN A 60 -1.38 -9.12 -6.54
N PRO A 61 -1.34 -8.50 -7.74
CA PRO A 61 -0.45 -8.94 -8.81
C PRO A 61 1.01 -8.47 -8.62
N GLY A 62 1.31 -7.73 -7.55
CA GLY A 62 2.61 -7.13 -7.29
C GLY A 62 3.61 -8.09 -6.66
N GLU A 63 4.81 -7.56 -6.46
CA GLU A 63 5.94 -8.30 -5.89
C GLU A 63 6.09 -8.10 -4.37
N GLU A 64 5.35 -7.16 -3.78
CA GLU A 64 5.35 -6.87 -2.34
C GLU A 64 3.97 -7.13 -1.72
N ALA A 65 3.95 -7.47 -0.43
CA ALA A 65 2.70 -7.66 0.30
C ALA A 65 2.01 -6.30 0.56
N GLU A 66 0.70 -6.27 0.33
CA GLU A 66 -0.14 -5.10 0.55
C GLU A 66 -1.04 -5.32 1.78
N TYR A 67 -1.56 -4.23 2.35
CA TYR A 67 -2.43 -4.31 3.53
C TYR A 67 -3.71 -3.51 3.31
N LEU A 68 -4.85 -4.20 3.40
CA LEU A 68 -6.14 -3.54 3.51
C LEU A 68 -6.30 -3.06 4.95
N THR A 69 -6.31 -1.74 5.16
CA THR A 69 -6.39 -1.12 6.49
C THR A 69 -7.77 -0.53 6.80
N GLY A 70 -8.64 -0.43 5.81
CA GLY A 70 -10.00 0.08 5.98
C GLY A 70 -10.70 0.33 4.65
N ALA A 71 -11.92 0.84 4.73
CA ALA A 71 -12.69 1.35 3.61
C ALA A 71 -13.63 2.45 4.11
N GLU A 72 -14.19 3.23 3.18
CA GLU A 72 -15.11 4.32 3.49
C GLU A 72 -16.32 4.25 2.56
N THR A 73 -17.48 4.68 3.05
CA THR A 73 -18.72 4.71 2.28
C THR A 73 -19.75 5.63 2.91
N ASP A 74 -20.63 6.21 2.10
CA ASP A 74 -21.70 7.11 2.55
C ASP A 74 -22.93 6.38 3.15
N ILE A 75 -22.94 5.03 3.12
CA ILE A 75 -24.11 4.22 3.49
C ILE A 75 -24.14 3.80 4.97
N CYS A 76 -23.03 3.98 5.71
CA CYS A 76 -22.90 3.58 7.10
C CYS A 76 -21.98 4.55 7.85
N GLU A 77 -21.99 4.51 9.19
CA GLU A 77 -21.15 5.40 10.00
C GLU A 77 -19.71 4.90 10.04
N ARG A 78 -19.51 3.58 10.04
CA ARG A 78 -18.17 2.99 10.15
C ARG A 78 -18.04 1.69 9.37
N VAL A 79 -16.85 1.50 8.82
CA VAL A 79 -16.46 0.27 8.14
C VAL A 79 -15.35 -0.41 8.94
N GLU A 80 -15.50 -1.71 9.19
CA GLU A 80 -14.51 -2.51 9.90
C GLU A 80 -14.14 -3.76 9.09
N ILE A 81 -12.90 -4.23 9.22
CA ILE A 81 -12.44 -5.50 8.65
C ILE A 81 -12.57 -6.56 9.74
N HIS A 82 -13.23 -7.67 9.46
CA HIS A 82 -13.44 -8.75 10.43
C HIS A 82 -12.98 -10.09 9.85
N GLU A 83 -12.56 -10.99 10.73
CA GLU A 83 -12.41 -12.40 10.45
C GLU A 83 -13.36 -13.23 11.28
N THR A 84 -13.80 -14.36 10.74
CA THR A 84 -14.56 -15.34 11.51
C THR A 84 -13.63 -16.46 11.95
N VAL A 85 -13.50 -16.66 13.26
CA VAL A 85 -12.65 -17.69 13.86
C VAL A 85 -13.49 -18.66 14.69
N LEU A 86 -13.09 -19.93 14.71
CA LEU A 86 -13.66 -20.91 15.64
C LEU A 86 -12.86 -20.85 16.94
N GLU A 87 -13.45 -20.27 17.98
CA GLU A 87 -12.86 -20.21 19.32
C GLU A 87 -13.77 -20.96 20.29
N ASP A 88 -13.20 -21.95 21.01
CA ASP A 88 -13.92 -22.78 21.99
C ASP A 88 -15.19 -23.44 21.43
N GLY A 89 -15.13 -23.91 20.18
CA GLY A 89 -16.27 -24.55 19.51
C GLY A 89 -17.38 -23.58 19.08
N THR A 90 -17.18 -22.27 19.25
CA THR A 90 -18.13 -21.22 18.85
C THR A 90 -17.53 -20.35 17.76
N MET A 91 -18.28 -20.10 16.69
CA MET A 91 -17.88 -19.14 15.65
C MET A 91 -17.97 -17.73 16.22
N ARG A 92 -16.85 -16.99 16.20
CA ARG A 92 -16.75 -15.61 16.65
C ARG A 92 -16.23 -14.73 15.51
N MET A 93 -16.76 -13.51 15.45
CA MET A 93 -16.23 -12.47 14.56
C MET A 93 -15.24 -11.61 15.36
N ARG A 94 -14.05 -11.39 14.80
CA ARG A 94 -12.98 -10.59 15.40
C ARG A 94 -12.59 -9.45 14.47
N PRO A 95 -12.58 -8.19 14.94
CA PRO A 95 -12.09 -7.08 14.13
C PRO A 95 -10.58 -7.19 13.91
N LEU A 96 -10.13 -6.71 12.76
CA LEU A 96 -8.74 -6.63 12.34
C LEU A 96 -8.37 -5.18 12.04
N ASP A 97 -7.22 -4.74 12.52
CA ASP A 97 -6.67 -3.41 12.18
C ASP A 97 -6.21 -3.34 10.72
N LYS A 98 -5.75 -4.49 10.19
CA LYS A 98 -5.36 -4.65 8.79
C LYS A 98 -5.45 -6.11 8.36
N LEU A 99 -5.71 -6.31 7.07
CA LEU A 99 -5.66 -7.61 6.40
C LEU A 99 -4.52 -7.62 5.39
N GLU A 100 -3.60 -8.56 5.53
CA GLU A 100 -2.50 -8.76 4.59
C GLU A 100 -3.00 -9.42 3.29
N ILE A 101 -2.55 -8.89 2.16
CA ILE A 101 -2.76 -9.42 0.81
C ILE A 101 -1.36 -9.74 0.23
N PRO A 102 -0.90 -11.00 0.36
CA PRO A 102 0.45 -11.38 -0.05
C PRO A 102 0.72 -11.11 -1.54
N ALA A 103 1.98 -10.83 -1.87
CA ALA A 103 2.44 -10.65 -3.25
C ALA A 103 2.10 -11.86 -4.13
N GLY A 104 1.54 -11.61 -5.31
CA GLY A 104 1.14 -12.65 -6.26
C GLY A 104 -0.04 -13.52 -5.82
N ASP A 105 -0.68 -13.22 -4.68
CA ASP A 105 -1.73 -14.04 -4.11
C ASP A 105 -3.11 -13.36 -4.17
N LEU A 106 -4.11 -14.13 -3.79
CA LEU A 106 -5.52 -13.78 -3.79
C LEU A 106 -6.12 -14.07 -2.43
N VAL A 107 -6.77 -13.06 -1.87
CA VAL A 107 -7.49 -13.14 -0.60
C VAL A 107 -8.98 -13.00 -0.87
N GLU A 108 -9.74 -13.99 -0.41
CA GLU A 108 -11.19 -14.04 -0.56
C GLU A 108 -11.88 -13.62 0.75
N LEU A 109 -12.66 -12.54 0.67
CA LEU A 109 -13.58 -12.16 1.73
C LEU A 109 -14.90 -12.90 1.49
N LYS A 110 -15.27 -13.82 2.39
CA LYS A 110 -16.43 -14.70 2.29
C LYS A 110 -17.07 -15.00 3.65
N PRO A 111 -18.34 -15.47 3.68
CA PRO A 111 -18.97 -15.92 4.90
C PRO A 111 -18.14 -17.00 5.63
N GLY A 112 -17.92 -16.81 6.93
CA GLY A 112 -17.09 -17.72 7.73
C GLY A 112 -15.57 -17.53 7.57
N GLY A 113 -15.14 -16.52 6.81
CA GLY A 113 -13.75 -16.07 6.71
C GLY A 113 -13.65 -14.56 6.95
N TYR A 114 -12.83 -13.88 6.14
CA TYR A 114 -12.72 -12.42 6.16
C TYR A 114 -13.94 -11.75 5.56
N HIS A 115 -14.30 -10.57 6.06
CA HIS A 115 -15.41 -9.78 5.55
C HIS A 115 -15.33 -8.33 5.99
N ILE A 116 -15.98 -7.45 5.24
CA ILE A 116 -16.14 -6.04 5.61
C ILE A 116 -17.47 -5.88 6.31
N MET A 117 -17.43 -5.40 7.55
CA MET A 117 -18.62 -5.04 8.33
C MET A 117 -18.97 -3.58 8.10
N LEU A 118 -20.24 -3.34 7.80
CA LEU A 118 -20.84 -2.00 7.70
C LEU A 118 -21.66 -1.76 8.97
N ILE A 119 -21.29 -0.75 9.75
CA ILE A 119 -21.88 -0.40 11.06
C ILE A 119 -22.58 0.96 10.95
#